data_AF-A0A652L4Q4-F1
#
_entry.id   AF-A0A652L4Q4-F1
#
_cell.length_a   1.000
_cell.length_b   1.000
_cell.length_c   1.000
_cell.angle_alpha   90.00
_cell.angle_beta   90.00
_cell.angle_gamma   90.00
#
_symmetry.space_group_name_H-M   'P 1'
#
loop_
_entity.id
_entity.type
_entity.pdbx_description
1 polymer ?
#
loop_
_entity_poly.entity_id
_entity_poly.type
_entity_poly.pdbx_seq_one_letter_code
_entity_poly.pdbx_strand_id
1 'polypeptide(L)'
;MYAQIDLDGRAGTLRVSGHGMPTVELVREPGTGPDRHTPIGTRRPDLLTLTVDGAGARIRPARGRLSRRSYRVDATVDGVAYRLVPCSHRESRLLRDGSRVGVLESAGDGRADADWAEGARVEPRDVAVGTALAAAFGTGAAPWWETAADVIGELIP
;
A
#
# COMPACT_ATOMS: atom_id res chain seq x y z
N MET A 1 -5.61 -16.30 7.22
CA MET A 1 -5.12 -15.23 8.12
C MET A 1 -5.87 -13.97 7.72
N TYR A 2 -6.54 -13.30 8.65
CA TYR A 2 -7.37 -12.13 8.35
C TYR A 2 -6.68 -10.87 8.87
N ALA A 3 -6.54 -9.87 8.01
CA ALA A 3 -6.00 -8.56 8.36
C ALA A 3 -7.15 -7.58 8.56
N GLN A 4 -7.14 -6.89 9.69
CA GLN A 4 -7.95 -5.70 9.93
C GLN A 4 -7.13 -4.49 9.51
N ILE A 5 -7.75 -3.64 8.70
CA ILE A 5 -7.15 -2.42 8.15
C ILE A 5 -7.96 -1.24 8.68
N ASP A 6 -7.27 -0.30 9.31
CA ASP A 6 -7.83 0.99 9.72
C ASP A 6 -7.05 2.07 9.00
N LEU A 7 -7.69 2.71 8.01
CA LEU A 7 -7.10 3.76 7.18
C LEU A 7 -7.92 5.05 7.35
N ASP A 8 -7.28 6.08 7.86
CA ASP A 8 -7.77 7.46 7.79
C ASP A 8 -6.80 8.30 6.97
N GLY A 9 -7.09 8.43 5.67
CA GLY A 9 -6.26 9.22 4.76
C GLY A 9 -6.24 10.72 5.09
N ARG A 10 -7.29 11.24 5.74
CA ARG A 10 -7.37 12.64 6.15
C ARG A 10 -6.43 12.89 7.33
N ALA A 11 -6.53 12.07 8.38
CA ALA A 11 -5.61 12.09 9.52
C ALA A 11 -4.19 11.65 9.13
N GLY A 12 -4.06 10.89 8.03
CA GLY A 12 -2.78 10.38 7.55
C GLY A 12 -2.31 9.16 8.35
N THR A 13 -3.23 8.34 8.83
CA THR A 13 -2.92 7.15 9.64
C THR A 13 -3.38 5.89 8.95
N LEU A 14 -2.56 4.86 9.00
CA LEU A 14 -2.91 3.50 8.64
C LEU A 14 -2.43 2.56 9.75
N ARG A 15 -3.28 1.60 10.13
CA ARG A 15 -2.93 0.48 10.99
C ARG A 15 -3.42 -0.82 10.36
N VAL A 16 -2.52 -1.79 10.26
CA VAL A 16 -2.84 -3.17 9.87
C VAL A 16 -2.52 -4.09 11.04
N SER A 17 -3.47 -4.93 11.42
CA SER A 17 -3.31 -5.87 12.52
C SER A 17 -4.12 -7.14 12.29
N GLY A 18 -3.84 -8.19 13.06
CA GLY A 18 -4.63 -9.41 13.04
C GLY A 18 -3.95 -10.54 13.80
N HIS A 19 -4.68 -11.62 14.03
CA HIS A 19 -4.19 -12.71 14.87
C HIS A 19 -2.93 -13.37 14.28
N GLY A 20 -1.85 -13.41 15.07
CA GLY A 20 -0.58 -14.01 14.70
C GLY A 20 0.26 -13.19 13.70
N MET A 21 -0.14 -11.94 13.42
CA MET A 21 0.61 -10.99 12.58
C MET A 21 1.21 -9.88 13.43
N PRO A 22 2.36 -9.31 13.01
CA PRO A 22 2.84 -8.07 13.59
C PRO A 22 1.86 -6.94 13.26
N THR A 23 1.75 -5.95 14.15
CA THR A 23 1.01 -4.72 13.88
C THR A 23 1.88 -3.80 13.03
N VAL A 24 1.37 -3.36 11.88
CA VAL A 24 2.05 -2.38 11.01
C VAL A 24 1.32 -1.06 11.11
N GLU A 25 2.04 0.01 11.42
CA GLU A 25 1.50 1.36 11.45
C GLU A 25 2.27 2.26 10.48
N LEU A 26 1.53 3.09 9.75
CA LEU A 26 2.09 4.10 8.88
C LEU A 26 1.42 5.43 9.19
N VAL A 27 2.23 6.42 9.52
CA VAL A 27 1.75 7.76 9.90
C VAL A 27 2.39 8.79 8.98
N ARG A 28 1.56 9.68 8.44
CA ARG A 28 1.97 10.90 7.76
C ARG A 28 2.23 11.99 8.79
N GLU A 29 3.29 12.76 8.59
CA GLU A 29 3.65 13.91 9.43
C GLU A 29 2.41 14.79 9.73
N PRO A 30 2.07 15.03 11.01
CA PRO A 30 0.92 15.83 11.41
C PRO A 30 0.96 17.25 10.83
N GLY A 31 -0.23 17.81 10.54
CA GLY A 31 -0.34 19.16 9.99
C GLY A 31 0.00 19.29 8.49
N THR A 32 0.41 18.21 7.83
CA THR A 32 0.62 18.20 6.37
C THR A 32 -0.69 17.91 5.63
N GLY A 33 -0.97 18.72 4.61
CA GLY A 33 -2.17 18.58 3.79
C GLY A 33 -2.15 17.27 2.97
N PRO A 34 -3.26 16.50 2.93
CA PRO A 34 -3.31 15.27 2.16
C PRO A 34 -3.34 15.54 0.65
N ASP A 35 -2.54 14.78 -0.10
CA ASP A 35 -2.71 14.56 -1.53
C ASP A 35 -3.93 13.64 -1.76
N ARG A 36 -4.94 14.13 -2.46
CA ARG A 36 -6.21 13.40 -2.69
C ARG A 36 -6.08 12.13 -3.54
N HIS A 37 -4.94 11.92 -4.20
CA HIS A 37 -4.69 10.80 -5.10
C HIS A 37 -3.90 9.67 -4.45
N THR A 38 -3.48 9.87 -3.21
CA THR A 38 -2.74 8.88 -2.45
C THR A 38 -3.57 8.51 -1.21
N PRO A 39 -3.86 7.22 -0.95
CA PRO A 39 -4.72 6.84 0.16
C PRO A 39 -4.23 7.30 1.54
N ILE A 40 -2.93 7.12 1.84
CA ILE A 40 -2.29 7.68 3.05
C ILE A 40 -2.06 9.20 2.96
N GLY A 41 -2.45 9.82 1.85
CA GLY A 41 -2.39 11.25 1.56
C GLY A 41 -0.99 11.81 1.29
N THR A 42 0.03 10.98 1.12
CA THR A 42 1.32 11.43 0.58
C THR A 42 2.17 10.29 0.04
N ARG A 43 3.01 10.58 -0.96
CA ARG A 43 4.10 9.69 -1.41
C ARG A 43 5.48 10.22 -1.04
N ARG A 44 5.55 11.30 -0.25
CA ARG A 44 6.81 11.90 0.22
C ARG A 44 7.38 11.07 1.37
N PRO A 45 8.51 10.37 1.18
CA PRO A 45 9.06 9.48 2.21
C PRO A 45 9.52 10.23 3.47
N ASP A 46 9.93 11.50 3.33
CA ASP A 46 10.33 12.39 4.41
C ASP A 46 9.15 12.77 5.34
N LEU A 47 7.92 12.54 4.90
CA LEU A 47 6.71 12.80 5.69
C LEU A 47 6.06 11.51 6.20
N LEU A 48 6.73 10.36 6.11
CA LEU A 48 6.15 9.06 6.43
C LEU A 48 6.99 8.32 7.47
N THR A 49 6.33 7.88 8.54
CA THR A 49 6.90 7.01 9.56
C THR A 49 6.21 5.65 9.50
N LEU A 50 6.97 4.61 9.18
CA LEU A 50 6.51 3.22 9.18
C LEU A 50 7.05 2.52 10.44
N THR A 51 6.19 1.81 11.16
CA THR A 51 6.58 0.93 12.26
C THR A 51 5.98 -0.46 12.10
N VAL A 52 6.69 -1.46 12.62
CA VAL A 52 6.24 -2.86 12.71
C VAL A 52 6.46 -3.32 14.15
N ASP A 53 5.38 -3.65 14.86
CA ASP A 53 5.36 -3.87 16.31
C ASP A 53 6.05 -2.74 17.10
N GLY A 54 5.86 -1.49 16.65
CA GLY A 54 6.47 -0.29 17.23
C GLY A 54 7.94 -0.08 16.84
N ALA A 55 8.61 -1.04 16.20
CA ALA A 55 9.97 -0.87 15.70
C ALA A 55 9.98 -0.09 14.39
N GLY A 56 10.86 0.91 14.27
CA GLY A 56 10.97 1.75 13.09
C GLY A 56 11.45 0.98 11.84
N ALA A 57 10.74 1.16 10.73
CA ALA A 57 11.06 0.59 9.44
C ALA A 57 11.22 1.69 8.38
N ARG A 58 11.95 1.40 7.30
CA ARG A 58 12.14 2.36 6.21
C ARG A 58 11.07 2.18 5.15
N ILE A 59 10.54 3.28 4.63
CA ILE A 59 9.63 3.28 3.48
C ILE A 59 10.07 4.31 2.44
N ARG A 60 10.00 3.93 1.16
CA ARG A 60 10.40 4.75 0.01
C ARG A 60 9.40 4.56 -1.14
N PRO A 61 8.26 5.26 -1.11
CA PRO A 61 7.37 5.32 -2.26
C PRO A 61 8.08 6.02 -3.43
N ALA A 62 7.96 5.49 -4.63
CA ALA A 62 8.35 6.22 -5.84
C ALA A 62 7.33 7.33 -6.17
N ARG A 63 7.69 8.25 -7.07
CA ARG A 63 6.98 9.53 -7.28
C ARG A 63 5.56 9.44 -7.86
N GLY A 64 5.19 8.35 -8.54
CA GLY A 64 3.84 8.10 -9.06
C GLY A 64 3.35 9.02 -10.19
N ARG A 65 4.21 9.38 -11.16
CA ARG A 65 3.90 10.44 -12.16
C ARG A 65 4.23 10.14 -13.62
N LEU A 66 4.78 8.97 -13.97
CA LEU A 66 5.32 8.75 -15.33
C LEU A 66 4.94 7.40 -15.91
N SER A 67 5.41 6.33 -15.29
CA SER A 67 5.22 4.96 -15.75
C SER A 67 4.64 4.10 -14.64
N ARG A 68 4.10 2.92 -14.95
CA ARG A 68 3.62 1.97 -13.93
C ARG A 68 4.64 1.73 -12.82
N ARG A 69 5.92 1.60 -13.18
CA ARG A 69 7.02 1.44 -12.21
C ARG A 69 7.24 2.64 -11.30
N SER A 70 6.79 3.83 -11.68
CA SER A 70 6.88 5.03 -10.83
C SER A 70 5.93 4.98 -9.63
N TYR A 71 4.97 4.05 -9.59
CA TYR A 71 4.08 3.82 -8.47
C TYR A 71 4.60 2.77 -7.47
N ARG A 72 5.77 2.19 -7.72
CA ARG A 72 6.36 1.21 -6.79
C ARG A 72 6.53 1.78 -5.38
N VAL A 73 6.46 0.91 -4.38
CA VAL A 73 6.74 1.24 -2.99
C VAL A 73 7.76 0.24 -2.46
N ASP A 74 8.90 0.76 -2.02
CA ASP A 74 9.96 -0.03 -1.39
C ASP A 74 9.85 0.14 0.13
N ALA A 75 9.98 -0.95 0.89
CA ALA A 75 10.07 -0.91 2.35
C ALA A 75 11.19 -1.83 2.85
N THR A 76 11.76 -1.52 4.00
CA THR A 76 12.75 -2.37 4.68
C THR A 76 12.36 -2.52 6.13
N VAL A 77 12.05 -3.75 6.53
CA VAL A 77 11.58 -4.13 7.88
C VAL A 77 12.54 -5.17 8.43
N ASP A 78 13.23 -4.88 9.53
CA ASP A 78 14.23 -5.77 10.15
C ASP A 78 15.26 -6.35 9.17
N GLY A 79 15.67 -5.55 8.18
CA GLY A 79 16.63 -5.97 7.14
C GLY A 79 16.01 -6.70 5.94
N VAL A 80 14.74 -7.12 6.01
CA VAL A 80 14.01 -7.74 4.89
C VAL A 80 13.51 -6.66 3.94
N ALA A 81 13.79 -6.82 2.65
CA ALA A 81 13.39 -5.87 1.62
C ALA A 81 12.04 -6.26 1.00
N TYR A 82 11.05 -5.39 1.15
CA TYR A 82 9.75 -5.51 0.51
C TYR A 82 9.63 -4.55 -0.67
N ARG A 83 9.03 -5.02 -1.77
CA ARG A 83 8.68 -4.18 -2.91
C ARG A 83 7.27 -4.50 -3.38
N LEU A 84 6.40 -3.50 -3.31
CA LEU A 84 5.11 -3.50 -4.01
C LEU A 84 5.30 -2.81 -5.36
N VAL A 85 5.05 -3.52 -6.45
CA VAL A 85 5.24 -2.99 -7.81
C VAL A 85 4.05 -3.31 -8.70
N PRO A 86 3.47 -2.32 -9.39
CA PRO A 86 2.36 -2.57 -10.30
C PRO A 86 2.71 -3.58 -11.39
N CYS A 87 1.82 -4.54 -11.59
CA CYS A 87 1.92 -5.52 -12.67
C CYS A 87 0.75 -5.47 -13.65
N SER A 88 -0.38 -4.86 -13.26
CA SER A 88 -1.53 -4.62 -14.12
C SER A 88 -2.14 -3.24 -13.83
N HIS A 89 -3.36 -2.99 -14.29
CA HIS A 89 -4.08 -1.74 -13.99
C HIS A 89 -4.54 -1.69 -12.55
N ARG A 90 -4.94 -2.81 -11.98
CA ARG A 90 -5.48 -2.91 -10.62
C ARG A 90 -4.54 -3.58 -9.64
N GLU A 91 -3.62 -4.43 -10.11
CA GLU A 91 -2.86 -5.28 -9.22
C GLU A 91 -1.38 -4.86 -9.12
N SER A 92 -0.77 -5.24 -7.99
CA SER A 92 0.65 -5.12 -7.76
C SER A 92 1.24 -6.41 -7.22
N ARG A 93 2.43 -6.78 -7.70
CA ARG A 93 3.19 -7.89 -7.12
C ARG A 93 3.90 -7.42 -5.86
N LEU A 94 3.86 -8.27 -4.84
CA LEU A 94 4.72 -8.14 -3.67
C LEU A 94 5.93 -9.04 -3.84
N LEU A 95 7.10 -8.44 -3.66
CA LEU A 95 8.39 -9.13 -3.62
C LEU A 95 8.96 -9.03 -2.21
N ARG A 96 9.55 -10.13 -1.72
CA ARG A 96 10.39 -10.22 -0.52
C ARG A 96 11.80 -10.62 -0.95
N ASP A 97 12.77 -9.76 -0.69
CA ASP A 97 14.18 -9.93 -1.12
C ASP A 97 14.32 -10.27 -2.61
N GLY A 98 13.43 -9.69 -3.43
CA GLY A 98 13.38 -9.91 -4.88
C GLY A 98 12.54 -11.10 -5.34
N SER A 99 12.19 -12.03 -4.46
CA SER A 99 11.32 -13.17 -4.77
C SER A 99 9.84 -12.80 -4.62
N ARG A 100 9.00 -13.23 -5.56
CA ARG A 100 7.56 -12.99 -5.49
C ARG A 100 6.93 -13.79 -4.37
N VAL A 101 6.16 -13.11 -3.51
CA VAL A 101 5.38 -13.74 -2.43
C VAL A 101 3.88 -13.70 -2.71
N GLY A 102 3.39 -12.73 -3.50
CA GLY A 102 1.98 -12.62 -3.84
C GLY A 102 1.66 -11.51 -4.83
N VAL A 103 0.38 -11.37 -5.13
CA VAL A 103 -0.22 -10.26 -5.88
C VAL A 103 -1.32 -9.67 -5.00
N LEU A 104 -1.39 -8.34 -4.95
CA LEU A 104 -2.37 -7.62 -4.15
C LEU A 104 -3.19 -6.68 -5.02
N GLU A 105 -4.43 -6.48 -4.61
CA GLU A 105 -5.37 -5.50 -5.15
C GLU A 105 -5.94 -4.65 -4.00
N SER A 106 -5.95 -3.33 -4.18
CA SER A 106 -6.50 -2.34 -3.26
C SER A 106 -6.77 -1.05 -4.03
N ALA A 107 -7.99 -0.54 -3.90
CA ALA A 107 -8.35 0.78 -4.41
C ALA A 107 -7.91 1.92 -3.47
N GLY A 108 -7.27 1.60 -2.33
CA GLY A 108 -6.96 2.59 -1.30
C GLY A 108 -8.17 2.99 -0.45
N ASP A 109 -9.19 2.15 -0.40
CA ASP A 109 -10.44 2.32 0.36
C ASP A 109 -10.39 1.67 1.75
N GLY A 110 -9.18 1.37 2.25
CA GLY A 110 -8.99 0.61 3.48
C GLY A 110 -9.25 -0.89 3.32
N ARG A 111 -9.36 -1.42 2.09
CA ARG A 111 -9.41 -2.85 1.82
C ARG A 111 -8.20 -3.29 1.02
N ALA A 112 -7.80 -4.54 1.16
CA ALA A 112 -6.80 -5.15 0.30
C ALA A 112 -7.05 -6.66 0.20
N ASP A 113 -7.15 -7.14 -1.04
CA ASP A 113 -7.18 -8.55 -1.38
C ASP A 113 -5.79 -9.01 -1.80
N ALA A 114 -5.48 -10.29 -1.54
CA ALA A 114 -4.17 -10.84 -1.84
C ALA A 114 -4.24 -12.29 -2.31
N ASP A 115 -3.68 -12.53 -3.48
CA ASP A 115 -3.39 -13.85 -4.02
C ASP A 115 -1.94 -14.20 -3.74
N TRP A 116 -1.74 -15.03 -2.73
CA TRP A 116 -0.42 -15.51 -2.31
C TRP A 116 0.10 -16.56 -3.28
N ALA A 117 1.39 -16.48 -3.63
CA ALA A 117 1.97 -17.35 -4.64
C ALA A 117 2.05 -18.81 -4.16
N GLU A 118 1.62 -19.75 -4.99
CA GLU A 118 1.74 -21.18 -4.71
C GLU A 118 3.20 -21.57 -4.46
N GLY A 119 3.44 -22.34 -3.39
CA GLY A 119 4.77 -22.78 -2.99
C GLY A 119 5.64 -21.70 -2.33
N ALA A 120 5.20 -20.43 -2.27
CA ALA A 120 5.89 -19.42 -1.47
C ALA A 120 5.67 -19.69 0.03
N ARG A 121 6.74 -19.67 0.82
CA ARG A 121 6.66 -19.64 2.28
C ARG A 121 6.29 -18.23 2.72
N VAL A 122 4.99 -17.93 2.68
CA VAL A 122 4.44 -16.65 3.13
C VAL A 122 4.46 -16.60 4.65
N GLU A 123 5.12 -15.58 5.19
CA GLU A 123 5.16 -15.33 6.62
C GLU A 123 4.03 -14.37 7.04
N PRO A 124 3.59 -14.39 8.31
CA PRO A 124 2.61 -13.41 8.81
C PRO A 124 3.04 -11.95 8.58
N ARG A 125 4.36 -11.69 8.61
CA ARG A 125 4.95 -10.39 8.29
C ARG A 125 4.74 -9.98 6.84
N ASP A 126 4.80 -10.94 5.90
CA ASP A 126 4.58 -10.68 4.47
C ASP A 126 3.13 -10.22 4.22
N VAL A 127 2.18 -10.86 4.92
CA VAL A 127 0.77 -10.48 4.90
C VAL A 127 0.60 -9.07 5.46
N ALA A 128 1.08 -8.82 6.68
CA ALA A 128 0.90 -7.53 7.35
C ALA A 128 1.53 -6.36 6.57
N VAL A 129 2.79 -6.49 6.15
CA VAL A 129 3.50 -5.46 5.40
C VAL A 129 2.91 -5.30 4.01
N GLY A 130 2.64 -6.39 3.30
CA GLY A 130 2.03 -6.36 1.97
C GLY A 130 0.69 -5.62 1.96
N THR A 131 -0.20 -6.02 2.86
CA THR A 131 -1.50 -5.38 3.07
C THR A 131 -1.35 -3.89 3.42
N ALA A 132 -0.41 -3.54 4.30
CA ALA A 132 -0.20 -2.13 4.66
C ALA A 132 0.27 -1.28 3.46
N LEU A 133 1.20 -1.80 2.65
CA LEU A 133 1.67 -1.09 1.45
C LEU A 133 0.55 -0.94 0.42
N ALA A 134 -0.26 -1.98 0.20
CA ALA A 134 -1.39 -1.94 -0.73
C ALA A 134 -2.46 -0.94 -0.27
N ALA A 135 -2.87 -0.99 1.00
CA ALA A 135 -3.88 -0.09 1.53
C ALA A 135 -3.41 1.38 1.57
N ALA A 136 -2.15 1.64 1.93
CA ALA A 136 -1.61 3.01 2.03
C ALA A 136 -1.45 3.71 0.68
N PHE A 137 -1.12 2.96 -0.37
CA PHE A 137 -0.71 3.55 -1.65
C PHE A 137 -1.60 3.16 -2.83
N GLY A 138 -2.57 2.27 -2.62
CA GLY A 138 -3.30 1.59 -3.67
C GLY A 138 -2.41 0.61 -4.42
N THR A 139 -3.01 -0.13 -5.33
CA THR A 139 -2.31 -1.05 -6.23
C THR A 139 -2.59 -0.73 -7.68
N GLY A 140 -1.70 -1.23 -8.53
CA GLY A 140 -1.82 -1.07 -9.97
C GLY A 140 -1.33 0.30 -10.40
N ALA A 141 -1.69 0.67 -11.63
CA ALA A 141 -1.29 1.93 -12.23
C ALA A 141 -2.43 2.54 -13.04
N ALA A 142 -3.68 2.15 -12.74
CA ALA A 142 -4.85 2.79 -13.31
C ALA A 142 -4.76 4.30 -13.02
N PRO A 143 -4.81 5.14 -14.05
CA PRO A 143 -4.96 6.56 -13.83
C PRO A 143 -6.31 6.80 -13.13
N TRP A 144 -6.28 7.47 -11.98
CA TRP A 144 -7.48 7.84 -11.21
C TRP A 144 -8.52 8.66 -12.03
N TRP A 145 -8.17 9.18 -13.21
CA TRP A 145 -9.10 9.87 -14.11
C TRP A 145 -10.02 8.92 -14.90
N GLU A 146 -9.68 7.63 -15.05
CA GLU A 146 -10.59 6.65 -15.65
C GLU A 146 -11.71 6.25 -14.68
N THR A 147 -11.48 6.31 -13.37
CA THR A 147 -12.50 6.01 -12.34
C THR A 147 -13.43 7.20 -12.07
N ALA A 148 -13.01 8.43 -12.37
CA ALA A 148 -13.86 9.61 -12.28
C ALA A 148 -14.83 9.75 -13.46
N ALA A 149 -14.52 9.14 -14.62
CA ALA A 149 -15.38 9.18 -15.80
C ALA A 149 -16.71 8.43 -15.58
N ASP A 150 -16.73 7.38 -14.75
CA ASP A 150 -17.95 6.63 -14.42
C ASP A 150 -18.93 7.42 -13.51
N VAL A 151 -18.47 8.47 -12.82
CA VAL A 151 -19.32 9.33 -11.97
C VAL A 151 -19.93 10.51 -12.75
N ILE A 152 -19.34 10.88 -13.89
CA ILE A 152 -19.83 12.01 -14.70
C ILE A 152 -20.91 11.56 -15.72
N GLY A 153 -20.97 10.27 -16.06
CA GLY A 153 -21.98 9.73 -16.97
C GLY A 153 -23.42 9.73 -16.44
N GLU A 154 -23.62 9.83 -15.12
CA GLU A 154 -24.95 9.85 -14.48
C GLU A 154 -25.52 11.27 -14.25
N LEU A 155 -24.75 12.33 -14.56
CA LEU A 155 -25.14 13.73 -14.33
C LEU A 155 -25.32 14.55 -15.62
N ILE A 156 -25.32 13.89 -16.79
CA ILE A 156 -25.73 14.50 -18.05
C ILE A 156 -27.07 13.86 -18.45
N PRO A 157 -28.19 14.60 -18.46
CA PRO A 157 -29.48 14.09 -18.91
C PRO A 157 -29.49 13.78 -20.42
#